data_AF-C9DF45-F1
#
_entry.id   AF-C9DF45-F1
#
_cell.length_a   1.000
_cell.length_b   1.000
_cell.length_c   1.000
_cell.angle_alpha   90.00
_cell.angle_beta   90.00
_cell.angle_gamma   90.00
#
_symmetry.space_group_name_H-M   'P 1'
#
loop_
_entity.id
_entity.type
_entity.pdbx_description
1 polymer ?
#
loop_
_entity_poly.entity_id
_entity_poly.type
_entity_poly.pdbx_seq_one_letter_code
_entity_poly.pdbx_strand_id
1 'polypeptide(L)'
;PTQVDYAAVSPVQFVSVATSLIPFLEHDDANRALMGSNMQRQAVPLLRPERPLVGTGLEAQAARDSGMVIVSRTDGEVSYIDGSCIRVIDNNGKEYEYELQKYQRSNQDTCLNQRPL
;
A
#
# COMPACT_ATOMS: atom_id res chain seq x y z
N PRO A 1 -27.93 6.42 27.36
CA PRO A 1 -26.55 5.90 27.51
C PRO A 1 -26.47 4.53 28.22
N THR A 2 -27.27 4.29 29.26
CA THR A 2 -27.29 3.04 30.06
C THR A 2 -27.93 1.83 29.38
N GLN A 3 -28.40 1.96 28.14
CA GLN A 3 -29.05 0.90 27.34
C GLN A 3 -28.34 0.64 26.00
N VAL A 4 -27.09 1.09 25.86
CA VAL A 4 -26.29 0.87 24.65
C VAL A 4 -25.26 -0.21 24.93
N ASP A 5 -25.43 -1.37 24.30
CA ASP A 5 -24.53 -2.52 24.49
C ASP A 5 -23.31 -2.49 23.56
N TYR A 6 -23.45 -1.90 22.37
CA TYR A 6 -22.41 -1.86 21.35
C TYR A 6 -22.32 -0.51 20.66
N ALA A 7 -21.12 -0.17 20.18
CA ALA A 7 -20.85 1.02 19.38
C ALA A 7 -19.93 0.66 18.21
N ALA A 8 -20.07 1.39 17.10
CA ALA A 8 -19.17 1.29 15.96
C ALA A 8 -17.75 1.72 16.35
N VAL A 9 -16.74 0.97 15.91
CA VAL A 9 -15.33 1.27 16.23
C VAL A 9 -14.76 2.31 15.27
N SER A 10 -15.13 2.23 13.99
CA SER A 10 -14.61 3.14 12.96
C SER A 10 -15.67 3.45 11.90
N PRO A 11 -15.74 4.70 11.40
CA PRO A 11 -16.59 5.06 10.27
C PRO A 11 -16.28 4.27 9.00
N VAL A 12 -15.05 3.78 8.81
CA VAL A 12 -14.67 3.00 7.61
C VAL A 12 -14.80 1.49 7.80
N GLN A 13 -15.28 1.01 8.95
CA GLN A 13 -15.33 -0.44 9.24
C GLN A 13 -16.27 -1.23 8.31
N PHE A 14 -17.24 -0.56 7.67
CA PHE A 14 -18.23 -1.19 6.81
C PHE A 14 -17.86 -1.13 5.32
N VAL A 15 -16.81 -0.40 4.94
CA VAL A 15 -16.39 -0.22 3.55
C VAL A 15 -15.19 -1.09 3.20
N SER A 16 -15.04 -1.43 1.92
CA SER A 16 -13.87 -2.16 1.43
C SER A 16 -12.61 -1.29 1.43
N VAL A 17 -11.42 -1.91 1.36
CA VAL A 17 -10.14 -1.19 1.24
C VAL A 17 -10.11 -0.24 0.02
N ALA A 18 -10.68 -0.65 -1.12
CA ALA A 18 -10.70 0.22 -2.31
C ALA A 18 -11.64 1.42 -2.11
N THR A 19 -12.78 1.20 -1.48
CA THR A 19 -13.77 2.25 -1.23
C THR A 19 -13.26 3.24 -0.17
N SER A 20 -12.50 2.77 0.82
CA SER A 20 -11.89 3.61 1.85
C SER A 20 -10.73 4.48 1.34
N LEU A 21 -10.28 4.27 0.09
CA LEU A 21 -9.30 5.13 -0.60
C LEU A 21 -9.96 6.26 -1.40
N ILE A 22 -11.29 6.34 -1.45
CA ILE A 22 -12.01 7.42 -2.11
C ILE A 22 -12.09 8.62 -1.16
N PRO A 23 -11.48 9.77 -1.48
CA PRO A 23 -11.62 10.96 -0.66
C PRO A 23 -13.05 11.52 -0.74
N PHE A 24 -13.54 12.08 0.37
CA PHE A 24 -14.88 12.68 0.44
C PHE A 24 -16.02 11.71 0.07
N LEU A 25 -15.86 10.42 0.39
CA LEU A 25 -16.82 9.36 0.07
C LEU A 25 -18.24 9.68 0.54
N GLU A 26 -18.37 10.38 1.66
CA GLU A 26 -19.64 10.86 2.22
C GLU A 26 -20.42 11.82 1.31
N HIS A 27 -19.76 12.40 0.32
CA HIS A 27 -20.33 13.32 -0.67
C HIS A 27 -20.62 12.65 -2.03
N ASP A 28 -20.26 11.39 -2.20
CA ASP A 28 -20.52 10.61 -3.41
C ASP A 28 -21.70 9.65 -3.23
N ASP A 29 -22.48 9.43 -4.30
CA ASP A 29 -23.50 8.38 -4.28
C ASP A 29 -22.87 6.98 -4.40
N ALA A 30 -23.61 5.97 -3.94
CA ALA A 30 -23.10 4.60 -3.84
C ALA A 30 -22.69 3.99 -5.20
N ASN A 31 -23.39 4.33 -6.30
CA ASN A 31 -23.07 3.78 -7.62
C ASN A 31 -21.78 4.38 -8.16
N ARG A 32 -21.55 5.68 -7.95
CA ARG A 32 -20.30 6.34 -8.31
C ARG A 32 -19.13 5.86 -7.45
N ALA A 33 -19.33 5.70 -6.15
CA ALA A 33 -18.32 5.13 -5.26
C ALA A 33 -17.93 3.69 -5.66
N LEU A 34 -18.91 2.88 -6.10
CA LEU A 34 -18.67 1.55 -6.65
C LEU A 34 -17.82 1.60 -7.92
N MET A 35 -18.14 2.51 -8.85
CA MET A 35 -17.35 2.73 -10.05
C MET A 35 -15.91 3.14 -9.70
N GLY A 36 -15.72 4.11 -8.80
CA GLY A 36 -14.41 4.54 -8.33
C GLY A 36 -13.60 3.40 -7.72
N SER A 37 -14.22 2.58 -6.87
CA SER A 37 -13.59 1.42 -6.25
C SER A 37 -13.16 0.36 -7.29
N ASN A 38 -13.94 0.17 -8.35
CA ASN A 38 -13.60 -0.75 -9.45
C ASN A 38 -12.50 -0.18 -10.36
N MET A 39 -12.53 1.12 -10.64
CA MET A 39 -11.54 1.81 -11.46
C MET A 39 -10.14 1.73 -10.84
N GLN A 40 -10.03 1.83 -9.50
CA GLN A 40 -8.75 1.67 -8.81
C GLN A 40 -8.09 0.32 -9.09
N ARG A 41 -8.86 -0.77 -9.20
CA ARG A 41 -8.33 -2.11 -9.53
C ARG A 41 -7.86 -2.26 -10.98
N GLN A 42 -8.23 -1.32 -11.84
CA GLN A 42 -7.84 -1.29 -13.25
C GLN A 42 -6.64 -0.35 -13.48
N ALA A 43 -6.17 0.34 -12.42
CA ALA A 43 -5.03 1.23 -12.53
C ALA A 43 -3.77 0.46 -12.95
N VAL A 44 -3.04 1.03 -13.90
CA VAL A 44 -1.78 0.48 -14.39
C VAL A 44 -0.59 1.16 -13.71
N PRO A 45 0.47 0.41 -13.36
CA PRO A 45 1.64 0.99 -12.71
C PRO A 45 2.38 1.92 -13.68
N LEU A 46 2.51 3.19 -13.29
CA LEU A 46 3.25 4.20 -14.05
C LEU A 46 4.76 4.09 -13.81
N LEU A 47 5.55 4.61 -14.75
CA LEU A 47 7.01 4.65 -14.62
C LEU A 47 7.46 5.58 -13.47
N ARG A 48 6.67 6.61 -13.17
CA ARG A 48 6.83 7.52 -12.02
C ARG A 48 5.48 7.63 -11.31
N PRO A 49 5.19 6.76 -10.33
CA PRO A 49 3.97 6.86 -9.54
C PRO A 49 4.05 8.06 -8.60
N GLU A 50 2.96 8.81 -8.49
CA GLU A 50 2.83 9.94 -7.58
C GLU A 50 1.66 9.68 -6.63
N ARG A 51 1.81 10.09 -5.38
CA ARG A 51 0.73 10.00 -4.39
C ARG A 51 -0.36 11.04 -4.71
N PRO A 52 -1.63 10.77 -4.39
CA PRO A 52 -2.66 11.80 -4.49
C PRO A 52 -2.36 12.96 -3.53
N LEU A 53 -2.68 14.18 -3.96
CA LEU A 53 -2.54 15.39 -3.14
C LEU A 53 -3.46 15.36 -1.92
N VAL A 54 -4.66 14.81 -2.09
CA VAL A 54 -5.65 14.57 -1.04
C VAL A 54 -5.87 13.08 -0.92
N GLY A 55 -5.53 12.51 0.24
CA GLY A 55 -5.68 11.09 0.55
C GLY A 55 -6.57 10.85 1.76
N THR A 56 -6.90 9.59 2.01
CA THR A 56 -7.74 9.15 3.14
C THR A 56 -6.93 8.68 4.34
N GLY A 57 -5.62 8.47 4.17
CA GLY A 57 -4.70 8.01 5.21
C GLY A 57 -4.48 6.50 5.24
N LEU A 58 -5.25 5.73 4.47
CA LEU A 58 -5.13 4.27 4.38
C LEU A 58 -4.15 3.82 3.28
N GLU A 59 -3.62 4.72 2.45
CA GLU A 59 -2.75 4.40 1.32
C GLU A 59 -1.49 3.66 1.77
N ALA A 60 -0.86 4.14 2.85
CA ALA A 60 0.37 3.55 3.36
C ALA A 60 0.14 2.14 3.91
N GLN A 61 -1.02 1.90 4.56
CA GLN A 61 -1.39 0.58 5.05
C GLN A 61 -1.72 -0.34 3.88
N ALA A 62 -2.55 0.11 2.93
CA ALA A 62 -2.90 -0.65 1.73
C ALA A 62 -1.66 -1.07 0.93
N ALA A 63 -0.67 -0.19 0.76
CA ALA A 63 0.58 -0.51 0.08
C ALA A 63 1.46 -1.52 0.83
N ARG A 64 1.53 -1.43 2.17
CA ARG A 64 2.24 -2.41 2.99
C ARG A 64 1.58 -3.78 2.95
N ASP A 65 0.26 -3.81 3.10
CA ASP A 65 -0.52 -5.04 3.17
C ASP A 65 -0.68 -5.71 1.79
N SER A 66 -0.42 -4.98 0.68
CA SER A 66 -0.46 -5.56 -0.67
C SER A 66 0.68 -6.53 -0.97
N GLY A 67 1.75 -6.52 -0.16
CA GLY A 67 2.94 -7.35 -0.37
C GLY A 67 3.84 -6.94 -1.54
N MET A 68 3.54 -5.82 -2.22
CA MET A 68 4.35 -5.33 -3.35
C MET A 68 5.53 -4.46 -2.90
N VAL A 69 5.41 -3.80 -1.75
CA VAL A 69 6.50 -3.01 -1.16
C VAL A 69 7.38 -3.90 -0.29
N ILE A 70 8.70 -3.67 -0.32
CA ILE A 70 9.61 -4.35 0.60
C ILE A 70 9.59 -3.63 1.93
N VAL A 71 9.33 -4.39 3.00
CA VAL A 71 9.37 -3.92 4.38
C VAL A 71 10.48 -4.67 5.10
N SER A 72 11.34 -3.93 5.80
CA SER A 72 12.36 -4.56 6.65
C SER A 72 11.68 -5.37 7.76
N ARG A 73 12.21 -6.56 8.03
CA ARG A 73 11.70 -7.45 9.09
C ARG A 73 12.34 -7.18 10.45
N THR A 74 13.46 -6.46 10.44
CA THR A 74 14.27 -6.17 11.61
C THR A 74 14.62 -4.70 11.63
N ASP A 75 14.73 -4.15 12.82
CA ASP A 75 15.36 -2.85 13.01
C ASP A 75 16.87 -2.99 12.72
N GLY A 76 17.49 -1.95 12.17
CA GLY A 76 18.88 -2.01 11.77
C GLY A 76 19.30 -0.85 10.89
N GLU A 77 20.55 -0.88 10.45
CA GLU A 77 21.15 0.11 9.57
C GLU A 77 21.37 -0.47 8.17
N VAL A 78 21.16 0.33 7.13
CA VAL A 78 21.41 -0.09 5.74
C VAL A 78 22.91 -0.13 5.50
N SER A 79 23.46 -1.33 5.26
CA SER A 79 24.89 -1.52 4.97
C SER A 79 25.22 -1.32 3.50
N TYR A 80 24.30 -1.70 2.62
CA TYR A 80 24.50 -1.69 1.18
C TYR A 80 23.18 -1.47 0.44
N ILE A 81 23.25 -0.70 -0.64
CA ILE A 81 22.12 -0.40 -1.51
C ILE A 81 22.56 -0.50 -2.97
N ASP A 82 21.79 -1.25 -3.75
CA ASP A 82 21.95 -1.35 -5.20
C ASP A 82 20.58 -1.32 -5.88
N GLY A 83 20.58 -1.18 -7.21
CA GLY A 83 19.40 -1.30 -8.03
C GLY A 83 18.69 -2.64 -7.87
N SER A 84 19.38 -3.72 -7.50
CA SER A 84 18.81 -5.08 -7.43
C SER A 84 18.64 -5.62 -6.02
N CYS A 85 19.33 -5.09 -5.01
CA CYS A 85 19.17 -5.55 -3.63
C CYS A 85 19.45 -4.45 -2.60
N ILE A 86 18.95 -4.65 -1.39
CA ILE A 86 19.19 -3.82 -0.22
C ILE A 86 19.65 -4.73 0.91
N ARG A 87 20.72 -4.36 1.63
CA ARG A 87 21.20 -5.10 2.80
C ARG A 87 21.08 -4.26 4.06
N VAL A 88 20.58 -4.90 5.11
CA VAL A 88 20.35 -4.29 6.43
C VAL A 88 21.06 -5.11 7.48
N ILE A 89 21.86 -4.46 8.33
CA ILE A 89 22.52 -5.06 9.48
C ILE A 89 21.69 -4.76 10.72
N ASP A 90 21.22 -5.82 11.37
CA ASP A 90 20.53 -5.73 12.67
C ASP A 90 21.55 -5.39 13.79
N ASN A 91 21.06 -4.91 14.93
CA ASN A 91 21.85 -4.55 16.11
C ASN A 91 22.75 -5.69 16.63
N ASN A 92 22.43 -6.94 16.26
CA ASN A 92 23.20 -8.14 16.59
C ASN A 92 24.34 -8.44 15.59
N GLY A 93 24.56 -7.59 14.58
CA GLY A 93 25.57 -7.76 13.53
C GLY A 93 25.19 -8.77 12.45
N LYS A 94 23.94 -9.24 12.43
CA LYS A 94 23.44 -10.14 11.38
C LYS A 94 22.95 -9.32 10.18
N GLU A 95 23.43 -9.68 9.00
CA GLU A 95 23.02 -9.06 7.73
C GLU A 95 21.80 -9.77 7.14
N TYR A 96 20.85 -8.98 6.66
CA TYR A 96 19.65 -9.42 5.94
C TYR A 96 19.66 -8.80 4.55
N GLU A 97 19.59 -9.65 3.54
CA GLU A 97 19.53 -9.23 2.14
C GLU A 97 18.09 -9.28 1.62
N TYR A 98 17.65 -8.19 0.99
CA TYR A 98 16.35 -8.02 0.37
C TYR A 98 16.53 -7.83 -1.13
N GLU A 99 16.16 -8.84 -1.93
CA GLU A 99 16.19 -8.75 -3.39
C GLU A 99 15.00 -7.95 -3.94
N LEU A 100 15.28 -7.08 -4.91
CA LEU A 100 14.29 -6.26 -5.60
C LEU A 100 13.82 -6.93 -6.89
N GLN A 101 12.51 -6.97 -7.10
CA GLN A 101 11.94 -7.38 -8.38
C GLN A 101 12.19 -6.29 -9.44
N LYS A 102 12.93 -6.62 -10.50
CA LYS A 102 13.25 -5.68 -11.59
C LYS A 102 12.57 -6.10 -12.88
N TYR A 103 11.77 -5.20 -13.45
CA TYR A 103 11.15 -5.32 -14.77
C TYR A 103 10.45 -6.66 -15.03
N GLN A 104 9.79 -7.21 -14.02
CA GLN A 104 9.05 -8.47 -14.17
C GLN A 104 7.70 -8.21 -14.83
N ARG A 105 7.27 -9.14 -15.68
CA ARG A 105 5.95 -9.08 -16.32
C ARG A 105 4.89 -9.66 -15.39
N SER A 106 3.80 -8.93 -15.19
CA SER A 106 2.63 -9.42 -14.44
C SER A 106 1.71 -10.27 -15.34
N ASN A 107 0.72 -10.93 -14.73
CA ASN A 107 -0.29 -11.70 -15.46
C ASN A 107 -1.17 -10.85 -16.40
N GLN A 108 -1.27 -9.54 -16.13
CA GLN A 108 -2.03 -8.58 -16.94
C GLN A 108 -1.11 -7.72 -17.81
N ASP A 109 0.11 -8.20 -18.09
CA ASP A 109 1.09 -7.55 -18.96
C ASP A 109 1.55 -6.16 -18.49
N THR A 110 1.45 -5.90 -17.19
CA THR A 110 2.03 -4.72 -16.55
C THR A 110 3.43 -4.98 -16.03
N CYS A 111 4.20 -3.92 -15.80
CA CYS A 111 5.57 -4.01 -15.31
C CYS A 111 5.61 -3.95 -13.78
N LEU A 112 6.11 -5.00 -13.15
CA LEU A 112 6.42 -5.07 -11.72
C LEU A 112 7.88 -4.67 -11.53
N ASN A 113 8.11 -3.52 -10.89
CA ASN A 113 9.44 -2.97 -10.68
C ASN A 113 9.54 -2.29 -9.32
N GLN A 114 10.37 -2.85 -8.45
CA GLN A 114 10.73 -2.28 -7.17
C GLN A 114 11.97 -1.38 -7.32
N ARG A 115 11.98 -0.29 -6.57
CA ARG A 115 13.07 0.68 -6.53
C ARG A 115 13.46 0.92 -5.08
N PRO A 116 14.77 0.97 -4.76
CA PRO A 116 15.19 1.47 -3.46
C PRO A 116 14.73 2.93 -3.32
N LEU A 117 14.30 3.31 -2.11
CA LEU A 117 13.82 4.65 -1.76
C LEU A 117 14.97 5.56 -1.35
#